data_AF-M5TFX7-F1
#
_entry.id   AF-M5TFX7-F1
#
_cell.length_a   1.000
_cell.length_b   1.000
_cell.length_c   1.000
_cell.angle_alpha   90.00
_cell.angle_beta   90.00
_cell.angle_gamma   90.00
#
_symmetry.space_group_name_H-M   'P 1'
#
loop_
_entity.id
_entity.type
_entity.pdbx_description
1 polymer ?
#
loop_
_entity_poly.entity_id
_entity_poly.type
_entity_poly.pdbx_seq_one_letter_code
_entity_poly.pdbx_strand_id
1 'polypeptide(L)'
;MKPSCFFRPHECKPATPLSLASIVSTFQDSFGRACSVADQSNSTRYWWPYPNVVRDALALTLISCAGFWSLEQAFGDGASRKWLTDENGAIETIQFLALLTTAIASVYAFSRVTAPSWRSIAFALVCVSIAGASREIPSQASLPVALESHFSAEGFLFAVSTTWKHSVIGIAVCLWIARVAYGWVKYPTDRKLWFTPSFIWPAFPFAACFVLAEVFERLGWVMAEESIETFAYMMMLAVAAWMVQNASKLNTAPPPSLTNPPRR
;
A
#
# COMPACT_ATOMS: atom_id res chain seq x y z
N MET A 1 39.94 7.39 -56.57
CA MET A 1 40.07 6.60 -55.33
C MET A 1 39.01 7.07 -54.34
N LYS A 2 38.04 6.22 -54.01
CA LYS A 2 36.99 6.50 -53.01
C LYS A 2 37.46 5.99 -51.64
N PRO A 3 37.25 6.72 -50.53
CA PRO A 3 37.34 6.13 -49.21
C PRO A 3 36.00 5.48 -48.85
N SER A 4 36.05 4.21 -48.45
CA SER A 4 34.91 3.44 -47.94
C SER A 4 34.75 3.73 -46.44
N CYS A 5 33.63 4.32 -46.03
CA CYS A 5 33.24 4.40 -44.62
C CYS A 5 32.66 3.05 -44.18
N PHE A 6 33.36 2.40 -43.26
CA PHE A 6 32.96 1.15 -42.63
C PHE A 6 32.03 1.46 -41.43
N PHE A 7 30.74 1.18 -41.55
CA PHE A 7 29.79 1.25 -40.44
C PHE A 7 30.04 0.08 -39.49
N ARG A 8 30.42 0.36 -38.23
CA ARG A 8 30.30 -0.63 -37.14
C ARG A 8 28.86 -0.61 -36.62
N PRO A 9 28.20 -1.76 -36.45
CA PRO A 9 26.96 -1.81 -35.69
C PRO A 9 27.26 -1.54 -34.20
N HIS A 10 26.54 -0.60 -33.61
CA HIS A 10 26.46 -0.46 -32.16
C HIS A 10 25.73 -1.69 -31.60
N GLU A 11 26.43 -2.48 -30.79
CA GLU A 11 25.82 -3.50 -29.95
C GLU A 11 24.82 -2.82 -29.00
N CYS A 12 23.54 -3.00 -29.29
CA CYS A 12 22.47 -2.67 -28.36
C CYS A 12 22.53 -3.70 -27.23
N LYS A 13 23.15 -3.32 -26.09
CA LYS A 13 23.16 -4.17 -24.90
C LYS A 13 21.69 -4.33 -24.44
N PRO A 14 21.23 -5.56 -24.17
CA PRO A 14 19.90 -5.77 -23.62
C PRO A 14 19.80 -5.08 -22.27
N ALA A 15 18.74 -4.28 -22.09
CA ALA A 15 18.40 -3.70 -20.80
C ALA A 15 18.24 -4.84 -19.79
N THR A 16 19.11 -4.88 -18.78
CA THR A 16 19.01 -5.81 -17.67
C THR A 16 17.65 -5.64 -17.00
N PRO A 17 16.88 -6.71 -16.76
CA PRO A 17 15.61 -6.58 -16.05
C PRO A 17 15.88 -6.02 -14.66
N LEU A 18 15.23 -4.90 -14.34
CA LEU A 18 15.23 -4.31 -13.00
C LEU A 18 14.71 -5.35 -12.02
N SER A 19 15.62 -5.93 -11.25
CA SER A 19 15.26 -6.81 -10.14
C SER A 19 14.38 -6.03 -9.15
N LEU A 20 13.32 -6.66 -8.64
CA LEU A 20 12.51 -6.15 -7.52
C LEU A 20 13.38 -5.67 -6.35
N ALA A 21 14.54 -6.30 -6.13
CA ALA A 21 15.49 -5.88 -5.12
C ALA A 21 16.09 -4.48 -5.40
N SER A 22 16.27 -4.10 -6.66
CA SER A 22 16.80 -2.79 -7.08
C SER A 22 15.75 -1.69 -6.97
N ILE A 23 14.47 -2.00 -7.21
CA ILE A 23 13.37 -1.06 -6.96
C ILE A 23 13.23 -0.83 -5.45
N VAL A 24 13.26 -1.90 -4.66
CA VAL A 24 13.21 -1.83 -3.19
C VAL A 24 14.42 -1.07 -2.63
N SER A 25 15.64 -1.27 -3.16
CA SER A 25 16.84 -0.56 -2.68
C SER A 25 16.81 0.92 -3.05
N THR A 26 16.31 1.28 -4.24
CA THR A 26 16.21 2.68 -4.68
C THR A 26 15.15 3.45 -3.89
N PHE A 27 14.04 2.78 -3.54
CA PHE A 27 13.07 3.29 -2.57
C PHE A 27 13.67 3.39 -1.17
N GLN A 28 14.46 2.41 -0.72
CA GLN A 28 15.14 2.44 0.58
C GLN A 28 16.16 3.58 0.68
N ASP A 29 16.91 3.90 -0.37
CA ASP A 29 17.92 4.98 -0.34
C ASP A 29 17.31 6.37 -0.44
N SER A 30 16.20 6.51 -1.17
CA SER A 30 15.47 7.78 -1.29
C SER A 30 14.66 8.11 -0.04
N PHE A 31 14.07 7.11 0.63
CA PHE A 31 13.38 7.30 1.91
C PHE A 31 14.31 7.22 3.13
N GLY A 32 15.40 6.46 3.05
CA GLY A 32 16.35 6.23 4.15
C GLY A 32 17.08 7.49 4.61
N ARG A 33 17.27 8.46 3.70
CA ARG A 33 17.81 9.79 4.06
C ARG A 33 16.80 10.73 4.72
N ALA A 34 15.50 10.51 4.54
CA ALA A 34 14.44 11.34 5.13
C ALA A 34 13.94 10.82 6.50
N CYS A 35 14.26 9.57 6.86
CA CYS A 35 13.80 8.88 8.07
C CYS A 35 14.90 8.64 9.11
N SER A 36 15.83 9.59 9.26
CA SER A 36 16.67 9.68 10.45
C SER A 36 15.78 10.04 11.64
N VAL A 37 15.42 9.03 12.45
CA VAL A 37 14.80 9.23 13.76
C VAL A 37 15.88 9.84 14.67
N ALA A 38 16.03 11.16 14.58
CA ALA A 38 16.77 11.93 15.56
C ALA A 38 16.02 11.86 16.90
N ASP A 39 16.74 11.39 17.91
CA ASP A 39 16.48 11.52 19.35
C ASP A 39 15.06 11.27 19.87
N GLN A 40 14.79 10.01 20.18
CA GLN A 40 13.68 9.61 21.06
C GLN A 40 14.11 9.51 22.54
N SER A 41 15.13 10.28 22.96
CA SER A 41 15.68 10.23 24.32
C SER A 41 14.99 11.15 25.33
N ASN A 42 14.09 12.05 24.93
CA ASN A 42 13.37 12.92 25.86
C ASN A 42 12.03 13.42 25.30
N SER A 43 10.96 12.63 25.36
CA SER A 43 9.58 13.14 25.28
C SER A 43 8.57 12.02 25.51
N THR A 44 7.83 12.13 26.62
CA THR A 44 6.57 11.46 26.96
C THR A 44 5.43 11.78 25.97
N ARG A 45 5.63 11.54 24.67
CA ARG A 45 4.57 11.76 23.66
C ARG A 45 3.78 10.48 23.47
N TYR A 46 2.50 10.55 23.85
CA TYR A 46 1.42 9.61 23.53
C TYR A 46 1.08 9.61 22.03
N TRP A 47 2.09 9.55 21.16
CA TRP A 47 1.95 9.65 19.73
C TRP A 47 2.40 8.37 19.05
N TRP A 48 1.91 8.15 17.83
CA TRP A 48 2.31 7.00 17.04
C TRP A 48 3.78 7.17 16.67
N PRO A 49 4.59 6.10 16.73
CA PRO A 49 6.02 6.18 16.50
C PRO A 49 6.42 6.60 15.08
N TYR A 50 5.48 6.64 14.13
CA TYR A 50 5.70 7.19 12.79
C TYR A 50 5.02 8.57 12.63
N PRO A 51 5.69 9.67 13.00
CA PRO A 51 5.09 11.00 12.98
C PRO A 51 4.90 11.56 11.56
N ASN A 52 5.64 11.05 10.58
CA ASN A 52 5.63 11.57 9.21
C ASN A 52 4.64 10.86 8.29
N VAL A 53 3.81 9.93 8.80
CA VAL A 53 2.91 9.08 7.99
C VAL A 53 2.06 9.89 7.01
N VAL A 54 1.46 11.00 7.45
CA VAL A 54 0.61 11.86 6.61
C VAL A 54 1.44 12.54 5.53
N ARG A 55 2.60 13.10 5.89
CA ARG A 55 3.47 13.81 4.95
C ARG A 55 4.02 12.87 3.88
N ASP A 56 4.50 11.70 4.31
CA ASP A 56 5.12 10.73 3.41
C ASP A 56 4.04 10.08 2.51
N ALA A 57 2.82 9.86 3.03
CA ALA A 57 1.67 9.44 2.22
C ALA A 57 1.28 10.49 1.18
N LEU A 58 1.20 11.78 1.55
CA LEU A 58 0.92 12.87 0.60
C LEU A 58 1.98 12.90 -0.51
N ALA A 59 3.26 12.78 -0.15
CA ALA A 59 4.35 12.75 -1.12
C ALA A 59 4.22 11.54 -2.07
N LEU A 60 3.94 10.35 -1.54
CA LEU A 60 3.72 9.15 -2.33
C LEU A 60 2.52 9.32 -3.27
N THR A 61 1.38 9.82 -2.78
CA THR A 61 0.20 10.09 -3.61
C THR A 61 0.53 11.04 -4.75
N LEU A 62 1.15 12.19 -4.45
CA LEU A 62 1.48 13.18 -5.47
C LEU A 62 2.47 12.63 -6.51
N ILE A 63 3.52 11.92 -6.08
CA ILE A 63 4.52 11.32 -6.98
C ILE A 63 3.88 10.24 -7.85
N SER A 64 3.07 9.36 -7.27
CA SER A 64 2.40 8.30 -8.01
C SER A 64 1.42 8.86 -9.03
N CYS A 65 0.58 9.82 -8.65
CA CYS A 65 -0.35 10.47 -9.58
C CYS A 65 0.39 11.23 -10.69
N ALA A 66 1.42 12.01 -10.36
CA ALA A 66 2.19 12.76 -11.35
C ALA A 66 2.97 11.85 -12.32
N GLY A 67 3.60 10.81 -11.79
CA GLY A 67 4.34 9.82 -12.59
C GLY A 67 3.42 9.08 -13.55
N PHE A 68 2.22 8.71 -13.08
CA PHE A 68 1.25 7.99 -13.89
C PHE A 68 0.62 8.87 -14.98
N TRP A 69 0.27 10.12 -14.66
CA TRP A 69 -0.18 11.10 -15.66
C TRP A 69 0.89 11.33 -16.74
N SER A 70 2.17 11.37 -16.34
CA SER A 70 3.29 11.51 -17.27
C SER A 70 3.43 10.30 -18.19
N LEU A 71 3.20 9.08 -17.68
CA LEU A 71 3.20 7.85 -18.48
C LEU A 71 2.03 7.84 -19.46
N GLU A 72 0.82 8.20 -19.01
CA GLU A 72 -0.37 8.29 -19.86
C GLU A 72 -0.14 9.19 -21.08
N GLN A 73 0.41 10.38 -20.84
CA GLN A 73 0.75 11.34 -21.89
C GLN A 73 1.86 10.82 -22.82
N ALA A 74 2.87 10.16 -22.26
CA ALA A 74 3.98 9.61 -23.04
C ALA A 74 3.56 8.46 -23.97
N PHE A 75 2.53 7.70 -23.60
CA PHE A 75 2.03 6.57 -24.39
C PHE A 75 0.87 6.93 -25.33
N GLY A 76 0.51 8.20 -25.48
CA GLY A 76 -0.65 8.70 -26.25
C GLY A 76 -0.93 8.03 -27.61
N ASP A 77 -2.21 7.76 -27.88
CA ASP A 77 -2.86 7.21 -29.09
C ASP A 77 -2.62 5.75 -29.53
N GLY A 78 -1.60 5.04 -29.02
CA GLY A 78 -1.26 3.69 -29.50
C GLY A 78 -2.00 2.49 -28.87
N ALA A 79 -2.72 2.67 -27.76
CA ALA A 79 -3.40 1.57 -27.10
C ALA A 79 -4.81 1.98 -26.66
N SER A 80 -5.79 1.36 -27.29
CA SER A 80 -7.22 1.55 -27.07
C SER A 80 -7.73 0.84 -25.80
N ARG A 81 -6.86 0.16 -25.05
CA ARG A 81 -7.09 -0.39 -23.69
C ARG A 81 -5.78 -0.36 -22.92
N LYS A 82 -5.57 0.63 -22.04
CA LYS A 82 -4.26 0.87 -21.38
C LYS A 82 -4.19 0.49 -19.91
N TRP A 83 -5.32 0.23 -19.26
CA TRP A 83 -5.38 0.17 -17.80
C TRP A 83 -5.88 -1.19 -17.30
N LEU A 84 -5.41 -1.62 -16.12
CA LEU A 84 -5.81 -2.90 -15.53
C LEU A 84 -7.28 -2.89 -15.07
N THR A 85 -7.82 -1.71 -14.79
CA THR A 85 -9.17 -1.49 -14.25
C THR A 85 -9.95 -0.53 -15.16
N ASP A 86 -11.28 -0.63 -15.19
CA ASP A 86 -12.12 -0.16 -16.31
C ASP A 86 -12.76 1.22 -16.08
N GLU A 87 -13.10 1.61 -14.83
CA GLU A 87 -14.00 2.75 -14.55
C GLU A 87 -13.27 4.12 -14.46
N ASN A 88 -12.08 4.18 -13.84
CA ASN A 88 -11.16 5.34 -13.82
C ASN A 88 -9.71 4.95 -14.11
N GLY A 89 -9.53 3.97 -15.00
CA GLY A 89 -8.44 2.99 -15.05
C GLY A 89 -7.02 3.38 -14.63
N ALA A 90 -6.60 4.63 -14.80
CA ALA A 90 -5.33 5.11 -14.32
C ALA A 90 -5.18 5.12 -12.78
N ILE A 91 -6.12 5.77 -12.09
CA ILE A 91 -6.02 5.99 -10.65
C ILE A 91 -6.28 4.68 -9.89
N GLU A 92 -7.32 3.95 -10.27
CA GLU A 92 -7.61 2.61 -9.75
C GLU A 92 -6.44 1.62 -9.97
N THR A 93 -5.72 1.69 -11.10
CA THR A 93 -4.51 0.87 -11.29
C THR A 93 -3.43 1.23 -10.27
N ILE A 94 -3.23 2.52 -9.97
CA ILE A 94 -2.30 2.96 -8.91
C ILE A 94 -2.76 2.43 -7.55
N GLN A 95 -4.05 2.52 -7.25
CA GLN A 95 -4.62 2.00 -6.02
C GLN A 95 -4.38 0.50 -5.89
N PHE A 96 -4.70 -0.27 -6.92
CA PHE A 96 -4.45 -1.71 -6.96
C PHE A 96 -2.98 -2.06 -6.73
N LEU A 97 -2.05 -1.36 -7.40
CA LEU A 97 -0.61 -1.56 -7.24
C LEU A 97 -0.12 -1.15 -5.84
N ALA A 98 -0.65 -0.06 -5.28
CA ALA A 98 -0.33 0.39 -3.92
C ALA A 98 -0.81 -0.65 -2.90
N LEU A 99 -2.00 -1.21 -3.07
CA LEU A 99 -2.56 -2.27 -2.23
C LEU A 99 -1.74 -3.56 -2.34
N LEU A 100 -1.39 -4.00 -3.55
CA LEU A 100 -0.55 -5.19 -3.74
C LEU A 100 0.84 -5.02 -3.09
N THR A 101 1.46 -3.86 -3.30
CA THR A 101 2.76 -3.54 -2.70
C THR A 101 2.66 -3.48 -1.17
N THR A 102 1.57 -2.92 -0.64
CA THR A 102 1.28 -2.89 0.79
C THR A 102 1.14 -4.30 1.35
N ALA A 103 0.45 -5.21 0.67
CA ALA A 103 0.31 -6.60 1.09
C ALA A 103 1.67 -7.28 1.20
N ILE A 104 2.52 -7.15 0.17
CA ILE A 104 3.87 -7.73 0.12
C ILE A 104 4.75 -7.13 1.24
N ALA A 105 4.79 -5.81 1.37
CA ALA A 105 5.56 -5.12 2.39
C ALA A 105 5.10 -5.52 3.81
N SER A 106 3.80 -5.72 4.01
CA SER A 106 3.21 -6.11 5.29
C SER A 106 3.48 -7.56 5.64
N VAL A 107 3.46 -8.48 4.67
CA VAL A 107 3.93 -9.87 4.86
C VAL A 107 5.40 -9.88 5.27
N TYR A 108 6.22 -9.07 4.59
CA TYR A 108 7.64 -8.94 4.93
C TYR A 108 7.82 -8.36 6.34
N ALA A 109 7.10 -7.29 6.70
CA ALA A 109 7.08 -6.73 8.05
C ALA A 109 6.66 -7.78 9.10
N PHE A 110 5.61 -8.56 8.83
CA PHE A 110 5.12 -9.61 9.72
C PHE A 110 6.17 -10.69 10.02
N SER A 111 7.05 -10.99 9.05
CA SER A 111 8.15 -11.93 9.22
C SER A 111 9.31 -11.37 10.06
N ARG A 112 9.53 -10.05 10.05
CA ARG A 112 10.66 -9.40 10.73
C ARG A 112 10.34 -8.89 12.13
N VAL A 113 9.09 -8.52 12.37
CA VAL A 113 8.65 -7.99 13.65
C VAL A 113 8.25 -9.16 14.56
N THR A 114 8.80 -9.20 15.77
CA THR A 114 8.52 -10.23 16.78
C THR A 114 7.57 -9.74 17.86
N ALA A 115 7.54 -8.43 18.12
CA ALA A 115 6.63 -7.81 19.07
C ALA A 115 5.15 -8.07 18.70
N PRO A 116 4.32 -8.66 19.58
CA PRO A 116 2.98 -9.14 19.19
C PRO A 116 2.02 -8.05 18.72
N SER A 117 2.06 -6.86 19.33
CA SER A 117 1.25 -5.70 18.95
C SER A 117 1.52 -5.24 17.51
N TRP A 118 2.79 -5.08 17.16
CA TRP A 118 3.23 -4.69 15.83
C TRP A 118 2.98 -5.79 14.79
N ARG A 119 3.13 -7.08 15.16
CA ARG A 119 2.74 -8.18 14.28
C ARG A 119 1.25 -8.17 13.95
N SER A 120 0.39 -7.79 14.91
CA SER A 120 -1.04 -7.68 14.65
C SER A 120 -1.37 -6.52 13.70
N ILE A 121 -0.64 -5.41 13.77
CA ILE A 121 -0.76 -4.31 12.78
C ILE A 121 -0.34 -4.77 11.39
N ALA A 122 0.84 -5.42 11.27
CA ALA A 122 1.31 -5.94 9.98
C ALA A 122 0.29 -6.92 9.38
N PHE A 123 -0.27 -7.81 10.20
CA PHE A 123 -1.30 -8.74 9.74
C PHE A 123 -2.59 -8.04 9.31
N ALA A 124 -3.03 -7.00 10.05
CA ALA A 124 -4.19 -6.21 9.66
C ALA A 124 -3.97 -5.50 8.32
N LEU A 125 -2.77 -4.94 8.09
CA LEU A 125 -2.42 -4.35 6.80
C LEU A 125 -2.47 -5.38 5.65
N VAL A 126 -2.03 -6.62 5.87
CA VAL A 126 -2.19 -7.71 4.88
C VAL A 126 -3.68 -7.95 4.57
N CYS A 127 -4.52 -8.13 5.59
CA CYS A 127 -5.94 -8.41 5.39
C CYS A 127 -6.66 -7.26 4.67
N VAL A 128 -6.45 -6.02 5.11
CA VAL A 128 -7.09 -4.83 4.52
C VAL A 128 -6.59 -4.60 3.10
N SER A 129 -5.28 -4.76 2.84
CA SER A 129 -4.73 -4.55 1.50
C SER A 129 -5.18 -5.62 0.49
N ILE A 130 -5.32 -6.88 0.90
CA ILE A 130 -5.88 -7.94 0.05
C ILE A 130 -7.36 -7.69 -0.24
N ALA A 131 -8.14 -7.31 0.79
CA ALA A 131 -9.55 -6.98 0.62
C ALA A 131 -9.73 -5.78 -0.32
N GLY A 132 -8.98 -4.70 -0.11
CA GLY A 132 -8.96 -3.53 -1.00
C GLY A 132 -8.55 -3.91 -2.42
N ALA A 133 -7.45 -4.66 -2.60
CA ALA A 133 -6.99 -5.07 -3.93
C ALA A 133 -8.06 -5.89 -4.66
N SER A 134 -8.80 -6.75 -3.95
CA SER A 134 -9.89 -7.52 -4.55
C SER A 134 -11.09 -6.66 -4.97
N ARG A 135 -11.29 -5.50 -4.32
CA ARG A 135 -12.32 -4.51 -4.69
C ARG A 135 -11.97 -3.87 -6.03
N GLU A 136 -10.70 -3.47 -6.21
CA GLU A 136 -10.20 -2.77 -7.41
C GLU A 136 -10.19 -3.62 -8.69
N ILE A 137 -10.14 -4.95 -8.61
CA ILE A 137 -10.21 -5.81 -9.81
C ILE A 137 -11.61 -5.70 -10.40
N PRO A 138 -11.84 -5.39 -11.69
CA PRO A 138 -13.20 -5.26 -12.22
C PRO A 138 -13.99 -6.58 -12.15
N SER A 139 -15.32 -6.48 -12.04
CA SER A 139 -16.19 -7.66 -11.98
C SER A 139 -16.56 -8.14 -13.40
N GLN A 140 -16.67 -9.45 -13.60
CA GLN A 140 -17.08 -9.99 -14.91
C GLN A 140 -18.51 -9.56 -15.30
N ALA A 141 -19.38 -9.34 -14.32
CA ALA A 141 -20.78 -8.93 -14.55
C ALA A 141 -20.92 -7.46 -14.98
N SER A 142 -19.91 -6.63 -14.75
CA SER A 142 -19.89 -5.21 -15.14
C SER A 142 -19.25 -4.98 -16.50
N LEU A 143 -18.70 -6.03 -17.14
CA LEU A 143 -18.14 -5.93 -18.48
C LEU A 143 -19.25 -5.90 -19.55
N PRO A 144 -19.25 -4.93 -20.48
CA PRO A 144 -20.17 -4.96 -21.60
C PRO A 144 -19.90 -6.20 -22.47
N VAL A 145 -20.96 -6.85 -22.97
CA VAL A 145 -20.91 -8.13 -23.72
C VAL A 145 -19.95 -8.10 -24.94
N ALA A 146 -19.72 -6.93 -25.53
CA ALA A 146 -18.76 -6.73 -26.63
C ALA A 146 -17.28 -6.82 -26.20
N LEU A 147 -16.98 -6.63 -24.91
CA LEU A 147 -15.64 -6.72 -24.34
C LEU A 147 -15.26 -8.20 -24.08
N GLU A 148 -16.20 -9.04 -23.63
CA GLU A 148 -15.98 -10.49 -23.42
C GLU A 148 -15.46 -11.20 -24.68
N SER A 149 -16.02 -10.87 -25.86
CA SER A 149 -15.62 -11.46 -27.13
C SER A 149 -14.26 -10.97 -27.65
N HIS A 150 -13.80 -9.79 -27.22
CA HIS A 150 -12.50 -9.24 -27.61
C HIS A 150 -11.36 -9.71 -26.69
N PHE A 151 -11.63 -9.92 -25.40
CA PHE A 151 -10.62 -10.39 -24.43
C PHE A 151 -10.24 -11.87 -24.61
N SER A 152 -11.15 -12.69 -25.15
CA SER A 152 -10.86 -14.09 -25.50
C SER A 152 -9.90 -14.23 -26.68
N ALA A 153 -9.67 -13.18 -27.47
CA ALA A 153 -8.78 -13.17 -28.63
C ALA A 153 -7.36 -12.64 -28.32
N GLU A 154 -7.17 -11.75 -27.35
CA GLU A 154 -5.88 -11.06 -27.08
C GLU A 154 -5.23 -11.37 -25.71
N GLY A 155 -5.83 -12.24 -24.90
CA GLY A 155 -5.05 -13.09 -23.98
C GLY A 155 -4.97 -12.69 -22.50
N PHE A 156 -5.53 -11.58 -22.03
CA PHE A 156 -5.67 -11.35 -20.58
C PHE A 156 -6.98 -10.64 -20.22
N LEU A 157 -7.95 -11.39 -19.72
CA LEU A 157 -9.13 -10.86 -19.04
C LEU A 157 -8.77 -10.62 -17.57
N PHE A 158 -8.49 -9.38 -17.18
CA PHE A 158 -8.28 -9.02 -15.77
C PHE A 158 -9.62 -8.72 -15.09
N ALA A 159 -10.52 -9.71 -15.05
CA ALA A 159 -11.81 -9.57 -14.37
C ALA A 159 -12.17 -10.85 -13.61
N VAL A 160 -12.78 -10.68 -12.44
CA VAL A 160 -13.13 -11.78 -11.53
C VAL A 160 -14.62 -11.83 -11.25
N SER A 161 -15.12 -12.99 -10.83
CA SER A 161 -16.53 -13.11 -10.45
C SER A 161 -16.82 -12.34 -9.16
N THR A 162 -18.03 -11.79 -9.04
CA THR A 162 -18.49 -11.11 -7.83
C THR A 162 -18.39 -12.02 -6.61
N THR A 163 -18.68 -13.31 -6.77
CA THR A 163 -18.54 -14.33 -5.71
C THR A 163 -17.11 -14.46 -5.22
N TRP A 164 -16.12 -14.40 -6.12
CA TRP A 164 -14.71 -14.45 -5.73
C TRP A 164 -14.33 -13.23 -4.88
N LYS A 165 -14.73 -12.02 -5.27
CA LYS A 165 -14.47 -10.79 -4.49
C LYS A 165 -15.01 -10.91 -3.07
N HIS A 166 -16.29 -11.26 -2.94
CA HIS A 166 -16.94 -11.42 -1.63
C HIS A 166 -16.28 -12.50 -0.78
N SER A 167 -15.84 -13.60 -1.41
CA SER A 167 -15.14 -14.68 -0.72
C SER A 167 -13.78 -14.22 -0.18
N VAL A 168 -12.99 -13.50 -0.98
CA VAL A 168 -11.68 -12.98 -0.57
C VAL A 168 -11.83 -11.99 0.58
N ILE A 169 -12.77 -11.05 0.47
CA ILE A 169 -13.08 -10.08 1.54
C ILE A 169 -13.52 -10.81 2.81
N GLY A 170 -14.44 -11.77 2.70
CA GLY A 170 -14.93 -12.55 3.83
C GLY A 170 -13.81 -13.33 4.54
N ILE A 171 -12.94 -13.98 3.78
CA ILE A 171 -11.77 -14.69 4.33
C ILE A 171 -10.81 -13.71 5.01
N ALA A 172 -10.50 -12.58 4.39
CA ALA A 172 -9.61 -11.57 4.96
C ALA A 172 -10.13 -11.03 6.30
N VAL A 173 -11.44 -10.72 6.37
CA VAL A 173 -12.11 -10.28 7.61
C VAL A 173 -12.07 -11.37 8.67
N CYS A 174 -12.41 -12.62 8.33
CA CYS A 174 -12.36 -13.75 9.25
C CYS A 174 -10.95 -13.97 9.82
N LEU A 175 -9.91 -13.92 8.98
CA LEU A 175 -8.52 -14.05 9.41
C LEU A 175 -8.10 -12.90 10.32
N TRP A 176 -8.50 -11.67 10.00
CA TRP A 176 -8.22 -10.51 10.83
C TRP A 176 -8.86 -10.64 12.21
N ILE A 177 -10.16 -10.97 12.27
CA ILE A 177 -10.88 -11.21 13.52
C ILE A 177 -10.24 -12.35 14.32
N ALA A 178 -9.90 -13.46 13.67
CA ALA A 178 -9.23 -14.59 14.32
C ALA A 178 -7.87 -14.17 14.91
N ARG A 179 -7.09 -13.34 14.21
CA ARG A 179 -5.83 -12.81 14.71
C ARG A 179 -6.02 -11.87 15.90
N VAL A 180 -7.02 -10.98 15.83
CA VAL A 180 -7.37 -10.07 16.93
C VAL A 180 -7.82 -10.88 18.15
N ALA A 181 -8.69 -11.87 17.98
CA ALA A 181 -9.15 -12.76 19.05
C ALA A 181 -7.99 -13.56 19.67
N TYR A 182 -7.13 -14.15 18.84
CA TYR A 182 -5.92 -14.83 19.30
C TYR A 182 -5.02 -13.89 20.10
N GLY A 183 -4.76 -12.69 19.58
CA GLY A 183 -3.92 -11.71 20.24
C GLY A 183 -4.52 -11.25 21.57
N TRP A 184 -5.84 -11.07 21.61
CA TRP A 184 -6.58 -10.74 22.81
C TRP A 184 -6.41 -11.80 23.91
N VAL A 185 -6.53 -13.09 23.56
CA VAL A 185 -6.40 -14.20 24.51
C VAL A 185 -4.93 -14.39 24.93
N LYS A 186 -4.00 -14.37 23.97
CA LYS A 186 -2.60 -14.76 24.19
C LYS A 186 -1.75 -13.65 24.83
N TYR A 187 -2.05 -12.37 24.56
CA TYR A 187 -1.23 -11.22 24.99
C TYR A 187 -2.07 -10.24 25.83
N PRO A 188 -2.46 -10.61 27.06
CA PRO A 188 -3.32 -9.77 27.90
C PRO A 188 -2.68 -8.43 28.29
N THR A 189 -1.34 -8.37 28.34
CA THR A 189 -0.56 -7.14 28.59
C THR A 189 -0.71 -6.12 27.46
N ASP A 190 -0.92 -6.59 26.23
CA ASP A 190 -0.99 -5.75 25.04
C ASP A 190 -2.38 -5.14 24.84
N ARG A 191 -3.40 -5.67 25.53
CA ARG A 191 -4.78 -5.13 25.49
C ARG A 191 -4.81 -3.66 25.86
N LYS A 192 -4.06 -3.25 26.90
CA LYS A 192 -3.99 -1.84 27.31
C LYS A 192 -3.42 -0.96 26.21
N LEU A 193 -2.38 -1.44 25.52
CA LEU A 193 -1.77 -0.73 24.39
C LEU A 193 -2.78 -0.53 23.26
N TRP A 194 -3.61 -1.54 22.96
CA TRP A 194 -4.59 -1.46 21.88
C TRP A 194 -5.67 -0.41 22.10
N PHE A 195 -5.94 0.00 23.35
CA PHE A 195 -6.87 1.10 23.65
C PHE A 195 -6.18 2.44 23.90
N THR A 196 -4.84 2.50 23.81
CA THR A 196 -4.17 3.80 23.94
C THR A 196 -4.43 4.66 22.71
N PRO A 197 -4.81 5.94 22.89
CA PRO A 197 -4.93 6.88 21.78
C PRO A 197 -3.66 6.92 20.92
N SER A 198 -2.48 6.78 21.54
CA SER A 198 -1.18 6.70 20.86
C SER A 198 -1.08 5.59 19.81
N PHE A 199 -1.76 4.47 20.04
CA PHE A 199 -1.72 3.29 19.18
C PHE A 199 -2.88 3.26 18.19
N ILE A 200 -4.06 3.73 18.58
CA ILE A 200 -5.24 3.76 17.71
C ILE A 200 -5.21 4.95 16.74
N TRP A 201 -4.62 6.09 17.12
CA TRP A 201 -4.91 7.33 16.38
C TRP A 201 -4.61 7.31 14.87
N PRO A 202 -3.62 6.57 14.32
CA PRO A 202 -3.45 6.50 12.86
C PRO A 202 -4.62 5.82 12.14
N ALA A 203 -5.42 5.03 12.85
CA ALA A 203 -6.64 4.45 12.32
C ALA A 203 -7.76 5.50 12.13
N PHE A 204 -7.75 6.62 12.87
CA PHE A 204 -8.75 7.68 12.69
C PHE A 204 -8.63 8.41 11.35
N PRO A 205 -7.48 8.96 10.92
CA PRO A 205 -7.36 9.59 9.61
C PRO A 205 -7.61 8.57 8.50
N PHE A 206 -7.19 7.30 8.69
CA PHE A 206 -7.48 6.23 7.74
C PHE A 206 -8.99 5.99 7.60
N ALA A 207 -9.71 5.76 8.70
CA ALA A 207 -11.16 5.59 8.70
C ALA A 207 -11.89 6.83 8.16
N ALA A 208 -11.42 8.03 8.50
CA ALA A 208 -11.97 9.27 7.98
C ALA A 208 -11.83 9.36 6.45
N CYS A 209 -10.74 8.87 5.86
CA CYS A 209 -10.58 8.81 4.42
C CYS A 209 -11.62 7.90 3.77
N PHE A 210 -11.88 6.69 4.28
CA PHE A 210 -12.92 5.81 3.71
C PHE A 210 -14.32 6.37 3.88
N VAL A 211 -14.64 6.96 5.04
CA VAL A 211 -15.94 7.61 5.23
C VAL A 211 -16.09 8.77 4.25
N LEU A 212 -15.03 9.54 4.02
CA LEU A 212 -15.06 10.65 3.08
C LEU A 212 -15.13 10.18 1.62
N ALA A 213 -14.45 9.09 1.27
CA ALA A 213 -14.55 8.44 -0.04
C ALA A 213 -15.99 7.99 -0.33
N GLU A 214 -16.62 7.25 0.59
CA GLU A 214 -18.03 6.85 0.50
C GLU A 214 -18.98 8.07 0.39
N VAL A 215 -18.69 9.16 1.09
CA VAL A 215 -19.45 10.41 0.94
C VAL A 215 -19.31 10.97 -0.47
N PHE A 216 -18.11 10.96 -1.05
CA PHE A 216 -17.88 11.43 -2.42
C PHE A 216 -18.49 10.52 -3.48
N GLU A 217 -18.45 9.21 -3.28
CA GLU A 217 -19.15 8.22 -4.12
C GLU A 217 -20.64 8.53 -4.18
N ARG A 218 -21.28 8.74 -3.02
CA ARG A 218 -22.72 9.10 -2.93
C ARG A 218 -23.06 10.44 -3.56
N LEU A 219 -22.11 11.37 -3.60
CA LEU A 219 -22.27 12.67 -4.26
C LEU A 219 -21.95 12.62 -5.76
N GLY A 220 -21.47 11.49 -6.28
CA GLY A 220 -21.03 11.32 -7.67
C GLY A 220 -19.72 12.07 -7.97
N TRP A 221 -18.92 12.38 -6.95
CA TRP A 221 -17.64 13.09 -7.10
C TRP A 221 -16.49 12.11 -7.27
N VAL A 222 -16.51 11.41 -8.39
CA VAL A 222 -15.61 10.30 -8.74
C VAL A 222 -14.13 10.66 -8.52
N MET A 223 -13.65 11.78 -9.07
CA MET A 223 -12.24 12.18 -8.89
C MET A 223 -11.85 12.45 -7.43
N ALA A 224 -12.77 12.94 -6.60
CA ALA A 224 -12.50 13.23 -5.19
C ALA A 224 -12.46 11.94 -4.36
N GLU A 225 -13.40 11.03 -4.60
CA GLU A 225 -13.43 9.67 -4.07
C GLU A 225 -12.08 8.97 -4.32
N GLU A 226 -11.73 8.82 -5.60
CA GLU A 226 -10.54 8.11 -6.06
C GLU A 226 -9.24 8.71 -5.51
N SER A 227 -9.18 10.04 -5.39
CA SER A 227 -8.00 10.73 -4.83
C SER A 227 -7.82 10.43 -3.34
N ILE A 228 -8.92 10.34 -2.59
CA ILE A 228 -8.90 10.09 -1.15
C ILE A 228 -8.61 8.63 -0.84
N GLU A 229 -9.15 7.71 -1.63
CA GLU A 229 -8.81 6.30 -1.53
C GLU A 229 -7.33 6.06 -1.86
N THR A 230 -6.83 6.68 -2.93
CA THR A 230 -5.40 6.66 -3.26
C THR A 230 -4.55 7.17 -2.10
N PHE A 231 -4.95 8.28 -1.46
CA PHE A 231 -4.25 8.79 -0.28
C PHE A 231 -4.28 7.81 0.90
N ALA A 232 -5.44 7.20 1.19
CA ALA A 232 -5.57 6.21 2.24
C ALA A 232 -4.66 4.99 2.00
N TYR A 233 -4.60 4.49 0.77
CA TYR A 233 -3.74 3.37 0.40
C TYR A 233 -2.25 3.72 0.48
N MET A 234 -1.86 4.95 0.13
CA MET A 234 -0.48 5.42 0.30
C MET A 234 -0.10 5.56 1.79
N MET A 235 -1.04 5.90 2.67
CA MET A 235 -0.81 5.84 4.12
C MET A 235 -0.51 4.41 4.58
N MET A 236 -1.27 3.41 4.11
CA MET A 236 -0.99 2.01 4.45
C MET A 236 0.39 1.58 3.96
N LEU A 237 0.73 1.94 2.71
CA LEU A 237 2.03 1.62 2.12
C LEU A 237 3.17 2.25 2.91
N ALA A 238 3.04 3.53 3.27
CA ALA A 238 4.02 4.24 4.08
C ALA A 238 4.23 3.57 5.46
N VAL A 239 3.14 3.16 6.13
CA VAL A 239 3.22 2.43 7.40
C VAL A 239 3.90 1.08 7.21
N ALA A 240 3.54 0.30 6.18
CA ALA A 240 4.14 -0.99 5.91
C ALA A 240 5.65 -0.87 5.64
N ALA A 241 6.04 0.08 4.79
CA ALA A 241 7.44 0.38 4.48
C ALA A 241 8.21 0.82 5.73
N TRP A 242 7.63 1.71 6.54
CA TRP A 242 8.23 2.16 7.80
C TRP A 242 8.44 1.00 8.78
N MET A 243 7.46 0.09 8.91
CA MET A 243 7.57 -1.09 9.77
C MET A 243 8.69 -2.04 9.32
N VAL A 244 8.83 -2.26 8.01
CA VAL A 244 9.94 -3.05 7.45
C VAL A 244 11.29 -2.43 7.82
N GLN A 245 11.43 -1.12 7.63
CA GLN A 245 12.69 -0.41 7.90
C GLN A 245 13.03 -0.38 9.40
N ASN A 246 12.02 -0.26 10.26
CA ASN A 246 12.21 -0.10 11.70
C ASN A 246 12.00 -1.39 12.51
N ALA A 247 11.94 -2.55 11.86
CA ALA A 247 11.62 -3.82 12.51
C ALA A 247 12.51 -4.13 13.74
N SER A 248 13.82 -3.82 13.68
CA SER A 248 14.73 -4.02 14.82
C SER A 248 14.37 -3.15 16.03
N LYS A 249 14.00 -1.89 15.81
CA LYS A 249 13.58 -0.95 16.86
C LYS A 249 12.21 -1.34 17.43
N LEU A 250 11.30 -1.80 16.58
CA LEU A 250 9.97 -2.27 16.99
C LEU A 250 10.02 -3.51 17.87
N ASN A 251 11.08 -4.32 17.75
CA ASN A 251 11.30 -5.50 18.57
C ASN A 251 11.90 -5.20 19.94
N THR A 252 12.57 -4.05 20.09
CA THR A 252 13.26 -3.66 21.33
C THR A 252 12.52 -2.61 22.14
N ALA A 253 11.58 -1.88 21.55
CA ALA A 253 10.81 -0.86 22.25
C ALA A 253 9.82 -1.51 23.24
N PRO A 254 9.97 -1.31 24.56
CA PRO A 254 8.88 -1.64 25.49
C PRO A 254 7.66 -0.77 25.15
N PRO A 255 6.43 -1.27 25.32
CA PRO A 255 5.23 -0.47 25.10
C PRO A 255 5.32 0.84 25.91
N PRO A 256 5.05 2.01 25.32
CA PRO A 256 5.23 3.33 25.95
C PRO A 256 4.37 3.59 27.21
N SER A 257 3.59 2.60 27.66
CA SER A 257 2.72 2.65 28.83
C SER A 257 3.18 1.79 30.01
N LEU A 258 4.34 1.13 29.96
CA LEU A 258 4.84 0.25 31.04
C LEU A 258 6.03 0.82 31.82
N THR A 259 6.57 1.97 31.42
CA THR A 259 7.48 2.73 32.28
C THR A 259 6.66 3.41 33.37
N ASN A 260 6.63 2.81 34.55
CA ASN A 260 6.17 3.50 35.75
C ASN A 260 6.86 4.87 35.82
N PRO A 261 6.13 5.97 36.11
CA PRO A 261 6.81 7.22 36.43
C PRO A 261 7.78 6.95 37.59
N PRO A 262 8.97 7.57 37.59
CA PRO A 262 9.87 7.48 38.73
C PRO A 262 9.09 7.92 39.97
N ARG A 263 9.00 7.03 40.98
CA ARG A 263 8.45 7.41 42.28
C ARG A 263 9.28 8.59 42.78
N ARG A 264 8.64 9.76 42.85
CA ARG A 264 9.16 10.89 43.62
C ARG A 264 8.80 10.66 45.08
#